data_AF-A0AAV5BVP8-F1
#
_entry.id   AF-A0AAV5BVP8-F1
#
_cell.length_a   1.000
_cell.length_b   1.000
_cell.length_c   1.000
_cell.angle_alpha   90.00
_cell.angle_beta   90.00
_cell.angle_gamma   90.00
#
_symmetry.space_group_name_H-M   'P 1'
#
loop_
_entity.id
_entity.type
_entity.pdbx_description
1 polymer ?
#
loop_
_entity_poly.entity_id
_entity_poly.type
_entity_poly.pdbx_seq_one_letter_code
_entity_poly.pdbx_strand_id
1 'polypeptide(L)'
;MVVSKKLMKVGPWGGTGGHPWDDGGHSGIRTITLSYDRCIDSIILEYDRDGLAVPGERHGGAGGNHTTQARTHNQCQSLCWFSHIQIL
;
A
#
# COMPACT_ATOMS: atom_id res chain seq x y z
N MET A 1 27.12 15.73 0.30
CA MET A 1 26.09 15.56 1.35
C MET A 1 25.04 14.61 0.78
N VAL A 2 25.05 13.33 1.17
CA VAL A 2 24.02 12.39 0.71
C VAL A 2 22.76 12.75 1.49
N VAL A 3 21.77 13.34 0.82
CA VAL A 3 20.47 13.56 1.42
C VAL A 3 19.80 12.18 1.51
N SER A 4 19.96 11.51 2.66
CA SER A 4 19.15 10.34 2.97
C SER A 4 17.74 10.82 3.27
N LYS A 5 16.81 10.61 2.33
CA LYS A 5 15.38 10.76 2.60
C LYS A 5 15.00 9.73 3.67
N LYS A 6 14.80 10.18 4.91
CA LYS A 6 14.33 9.34 6.00
C LYS A 6 12.86 9.02 5.78
N LEU A 7 12.57 7.78 5.41
CA LEU A 7 11.20 7.26 5.34
C LEU A 7 10.65 7.17 6.77
N MET A 8 9.52 7.85 7.02
CA MET A 8 8.78 7.68 8.27
C MET A 8 7.87 6.47 8.12
N LYS A 9 8.06 5.47 8.99
CA LYS A 9 7.18 4.31 9.10
C LYS A 9 6.30 4.49 10.32
N VAL A 10 5.01 4.26 10.15
CA VAL A 10 3.98 4.28 11.20
C VAL A 10 3.11 3.03 11.02
N GLY A 11 2.64 2.44 12.12
CA GLY A 11 2.07 1.09 12.13
C GLY A 11 3.06 0.04 12.66
N PRO A 12 2.72 -1.27 12.69
CA PRO A 12 1.57 -1.94 12.07
C PRO A 12 0.24 -1.67 12.79
N TRP A 13 -0.87 -1.84 12.06
CA TRP A 13 -2.21 -1.88 12.66
C TRP A 13 -2.92 -3.17 12.22
N GLY A 14 -3.40 -3.96 13.18
CA GLY A 14 -4.05 -5.24 12.92
C GLY A 14 -3.66 -6.31 13.93
N GLY A 15 -3.96 -7.57 13.60
CA GLY A 15 -3.58 -8.75 14.39
C GLY A 15 -2.16 -9.25 14.10
N THR A 16 -1.79 -10.40 14.66
CA THR A 16 -0.48 -11.05 14.47
C THR A 16 -0.49 -12.15 13.40
N GLY A 17 -1.54 -12.19 12.56
CA GLY A 17 -1.75 -13.22 11.55
C GLY A 17 -1.32 -12.77 10.15
N GLY A 18 -1.03 -13.74 9.27
CA GLY A 18 -0.57 -13.47 7.89
C GLY A 18 0.96 -13.39 7.78
N HIS A 19 1.44 -12.94 6.62
CA HIS A 19 2.87 -12.74 6.36
C HIS A 19 3.19 -11.23 6.30
N PRO A 20 4.25 -10.76 6.98
CA PRO A 20 4.68 -9.37 6.87
C PRO A 20 5.14 -9.05 5.44
N TRP A 21 4.95 -7.81 5.02
CA TRP A 21 5.37 -7.33 3.69
C TRP A 21 5.81 -5.86 3.78
N ASP A 22 6.74 -5.46 2.92
CA ASP A 22 7.23 -4.08 2.80
C ASP A 22 7.70 -3.87 1.36
N ASP A 23 6.93 -3.09 0.59
CA ASP A 23 7.26 -2.77 -0.81
C ASP A 23 8.44 -1.81 -0.95
N GLY A 24 9.03 -1.35 0.16
CA GLY A 24 10.13 -0.41 0.17
C GLY A 24 9.69 1.03 -0.11
N GLY A 25 10.66 1.94 -0.26
CA GLY A 25 10.38 3.36 -0.52
C GLY A 25 10.03 3.66 -1.97
N HIS A 26 8.92 4.38 -2.18
CA HIS A 26 8.47 4.88 -3.50
C HIS A 26 8.29 6.41 -3.47
N SER A 27 8.33 7.07 -4.64
CA SER A 27 8.15 8.54 -4.71
C SER A 27 6.72 8.98 -4.42
N GLY A 28 5.75 8.09 -4.67
CA GLY A 28 4.34 8.33 -4.39
C GLY A 28 3.51 7.07 -4.59
N ILE A 29 2.25 7.15 -4.16
CA ILE A 29 1.19 6.20 -4.52
C ILE A 29 0.31 6.92 -5.53
N ARG A 30 -0.15 6.20 -6.57
CA ARG A 30 -1.09 6.70 -7.58
C ARG A 30 -2.48 6.13 -7.36
N THR A 31 -2.53 4.83 -7.09
CA THR A 31 -3.77 4.08 -6.99
C THR A 31 -3.66 3.02 -5.91
N ILE A 32 -4.73 2.85 -5.13
CA ILE A 32 -4.89 1.78 -4.15
C ILE A 32 -6.09 0.94 -4.59
N THR A 33 -5.88 -0.36 -4.79
CA THR A 33 -6.94 -1.32 -5.10
C THR A 33 -7.11 -2.26 -3.92
N LEU A 34 -8.32 -2.35 -3.39
CA LEU A 34 -8.67 -3.26 -2.29
C LEU A 34 -9.70 -4.28 -2.80
N SER A 35 -9.44 -5.55 -2.53
CA SER A 35 -10.45 -6.61 -2.64
C SER A 35 -10.91 -7.00 -1.23
N TYR A 36 -12.23 -7.10 -1.03
CA TYR A 36 -12.81 -7.31 0.29
C TYR A 36 -14.20 -7.96 0.21
N ASP A 37 -14.65 -8.49 1.35
CA ASP A 37 -16.05 -8.82 1.63
C ASP A 37 -16.40 -8.35 3.06
N ARG A 38 -16.40 -9.25 4.04
CA ARG A 38 -16.52 -8.88 5.47
C ARG A 38 -15.26 -8.21 6.02
N CYS A 39 -14.11 -8.58 5.49
CA CYS A 39 -12.79 -8.03 5.80
C CYS A 39 -12.06 -7.72 4.48
N ILE A 40 -10.97 -6.97 4.55
CA ILE A 40 -10.07 -6.79 3.41
C ILE A 40 -9.37 -8.13 3.16
N ASP A 41 -9.45 -8.64 1.92
CA ASP A 41 -8.82 -9.88 1.47
C ASP A 41 -7.47 -9.64 0.78
N SER A 42 -7.35 -8.54 0.02
CA SER A 42 -6.07 -8.15 -0.58
C SER A 42 -5.97 -6.66 -0.88
N ILE A 43 -4.73 -6.18 -0.94
CA ILE A 43 -4.36 -4.84 -1.35
C ILE A 43 -3.34 -4.90 -2.49
N ILE A 44 -3.51 -4.06 -3.50
CA ILE A 44 -2.53 -3.79 -4.55
C ILE A 44 -2.35 -2.29 -4.63
N LEU A 45 -1.08 -1.86 -4.69
CA LEU A 45 -0.71 -0.47 -4.87
C LEU A 45 -0.14 -0.26 -6.26
N GLU A 46 -0.48 0.86 -6.89
CA GLU A 46 0.25 1.38 -8.03
C GLU A 46 1.08 2.57 -7.55
N TYR A 47 2.39 2.46 -7.70
CA TYR A 47 3.35 3.44 -7.24
C TYR A 47 3.70 4.42 -8.36
N ASP A 48 4.11 5.61 -7.94
CA ASP A 48 4.88 6.51 -8.78
C ASP A 48 6.35 6.17 -8.66
N ARG A 49 7.04 6.09 -9.80
CA ARG A 49 8.50 6.06 -9.89
C ARG A 49 8.93 7.03 -10.96
N ASP A 50 9.41 8.21 -10.55
CA ASP A 50 9.86 9.27 -11.44
C ASP A 50 8.82 9.66 -12.52
N GLY A 51 7.54 9.71 -12.13
CA GLY A 51 6.45 10.03 -13.05
C GLY A 51 5.93 8.86 -13.89
N LEU A 52 6.42 7.63 -13.67
CA LEU A 52 5.90 6.41 -14.28
C LEU A 52 5.05 5.62 -13.27
N ALA A 53 3.95 5.03 -13.76
CA ALA A 53 3.13 4.09 -12.98
C ALA A 53 3.83 2.73 -12.92
N VAL A 54 4.04 2.22 -11.72
CA VAL A 54 4.61 0.88 -11.49
C VAL A 54 3.65 0.08 -10.61
N PRO A 55 3.11 -1.05 -11.08
CA PRO A 55 2.28 -1.90 -10.24
C PRO A 55 3.14 -2.56 -9.15
N GLY A 56 2.65 -2.51 -7.92
CA GLY A 56 3.16 -3.25 -6.78
C GLY A 56 2.63 -4.68 -6.74
N GLU A 57 3.15 -5.47 -5.80
CA GLU A 57 2.68 -6.83 -5.56
C GLU A 57 1.28 -6.84 -4.92
N ARG A 58 0.53 -7.92 -5.14
CA ARG A 58 -0.72 -8.16 -4.40
C ARG A 58 -0.37 -8.73 -3.04
N HIS A 59 -0.74 -8.02 -1.98
CA HIS A 59 -0.62 -8.51 -0.62
C HIS A 59 -1.97 -9.05 -0.13
N GLY A 60 -2.00 -10.31 0.29
CA GLY A 60 -3.22 -10.99 0.72
C GLY A 60 -3.67 -12.11 -0.23
N GLY A 61 -4.90 -12.57 -0.06
CA GLY A 61 -5.46 -13.71 -0.79
C GLY A 61 -6.20 -13.35 -2.08
N ALA A 62 -6.75 -14.37 -2.73
CA ALA A 62 -7.65 -14.25 -3.87
C ALA A 62 -9.14 -14.21 -3.46
N GLY A 63 -9.42 -13.94 -2.18
CA GLY A 63 -10.77 -13.78 -1.65
C GLY A 63 -11.40 -12.42 -1.99
N GLY A 64 -12.60 -12.20 -1.45
CA GLY A 64 -13.34 -10.96 -1.62
C GLY A 64 -14.15 -10.91 -2.90
N ASN A 65 -15.43 -10.57 -2.77
CA ASN A 65 -16.34 -10.43 -3.90
C ASN A 65 -16.55 -8.96 -4.32
N HIS A 66 -16.02 -8.04 -3.52
CA HIS A 66 -16.04 -6.61 -3.80
C HIS A 66 -14.63 -6.13 -4.10
N THR A 67 -14.50 -5.22 -5.04
CA THR A 67 -13.24 -4.53 -5.33
C THR A 67 -13.52 -3.05 -5.45
N THR A 68 -12.72 -2.24 -4.74
CA THR A 68 -12.76 -0.79 -4.84
C THR A 68 -11.39 -0.24 -5.20
N GLN A 69 -11.38 0.89 -5.90
CA GLN A 69 -10.18 1.57 -6.34
C GLN A 69 -10.22 3.03 -5.89
N ALA A 70 -9.20 3.45 -5.15
CA ALA A 70 -9.00 4.85 -4.77
C ALA A 70 -7.81 5.40 -5.54
N ARG A 71 -8.02 6.49 -6.29
CA ARG A 71 -6.96 7.26 -6.93
C ARG A 71 -6.57 8.43 -6.04
N THR A 72 -5.29 8.60 -5.79
CA THR A 72 -4.79 9.76 -5.05
C THR A 72 -4.74 10.96 -5.99
N HIS A 73 -5.63 11.92 -5.80
CA HIS A 73 -5.57 13.21 -6.48
C HIS A 73 -4.80 14.18 -5.59
N ASN A 74 -3.67 14.68 -6.12
CA ASN A 74 -2.68 15.59 -5.52
C ASN A 74 -1.41 14.89 -5.02
N GLN A 75 -0.27 15.47 -5.43
CA GLN A 75 1.09 15.23 -4.93
C GLN A 75 1.23 15.73 -3.47
N CYS A 76 0.25 15.46 -2.60
CA CYS A 76 0.35 15.75 -1.18
C CYS A 76 1.28 14.72 -0.55
N GLN A 77 2.51 15.15 -0.24
CA GLN A 77 3.60 14.37 0.36
C GLN A 77 3.33 13.88 1.79
N SER A 78 2.09 13.74 2.23
CA SER A 78 1.77 12.99 3.43
C SER A 78 1.44 11.56 3.02
N LEU A 79 2.50 10.79 2.76
CA LEU A 79 2.42 9.34 2.57
C LEU A 79 1.91 8.69 3.86
N CYS A 80 0.61 8.41 3.92
CA CYS A 80 0.10 7.39 4.84
C CYS A 80 0.59 6.04 4.31
N TRP A 81 1.71 5.57 4.84
CA TRP A 81 2.20 4.23 4.58
C TRP A 81 1.29 3.23 5.28
N PHE A 82 0.55 2.44 4.51
CA PHE A 82 -0.01 1.18 4.97
C PHE A 82 1.09 0.12 4.94
N SER A 83 2.13 0.30 5.77
CA SER A 83 3.26 -0.63 5.73
C SER A 83 2.88 -2.02 6.25
N HIS A 84 1.80 -2.17 7.01
CA HIS A 84 1.33 -3.46 7.51
C HIS A 84 -0.15 -3.34 7.91
N ILE A 85 -1.06 -3.38 6.93
CA ILE A 85 -2.43 -3.85 7.20
C ILE A 85 -2.32 -5.38 7.21
N GLN A 86 -2.49 -5.97 8.39
CA GLN A 86 -2.58 -7.42 8.52
C GLN A 86 -3.99 -7.82 8.06
N ILE A 87 -4.06 -8.34 6.84
CA ILE A 87 -5.24 -9.00 6.31
C ILE A 87 -5.32 -10.37 7.01
N LEU A 88 -6.34 -10.52 7.86
CA LEU A 88 -6.67 -11.76 8.54
C LEU A 88 -7.19 -12.80 7.53
#